data_AF-A0A285VN58-F1
#
_entry.id   AF-A0A285VN58-F1
#
_cell.length_a   1.000
_cell.length_b   1.000
_cell.length_c   1.000
_cell.angle_alpha   90.00
_cell.angle_beta   90.00
_cell.angle_gamma   90.00
#
_symmetry.space_group_name_H-M   'P 1'
#
loop_
_entity.id
_entity.type
_entity.pdbx_description
1 polymer ?
#
loop_
_entity_poly.entity_id
_entity_poly.type
_entity_poly.pdbx_seq_one_letter_code
_entity_poly.pdbx_strand_id
1 'polypeptide(L)'
;MLIADVMALVVPPVTDLLRRSRTRGGTDAVQPMFPTIIALRNDRVVAAVSTPRMEATLSCASTLSVGVGASVLVVAAEAVVNGSPAVAYTVMTRDRRGKLVLQKVEGEGEELRLSRPVDGGEPGDPTILRALAEAVGHEPLSVSSVARKDTGGTFGEETFLPPEQGRVVVDAGTVRTLQQRVEQIGGRALYVARSPEAARLALEAGMPRRCLLGDGDSHTDSDTDGA
;
A
#
# COMPACT_ATOMS: atom_id res chain seq x y z
N MET A 1 -6.18 13.04 -11.30
CA MET A 1 -6.81 12.77 -10.00
C MET A 1 -6.53 13.93 -9.05
N LEU A 2 -7.55 14.45 -8.36
CA LEU A 2 -7.35 15.49 -7.35
C LEU A 2 -6.85 14.85 -6.05
N ILE A 3 -6.14 15.62 -5.23
CA ILE A 3 -5.62 15.10 -3.95
C ILE A 3 -6.78 14.73 -3.01
N ALA A 4 -7.92 15.42 -3.09
CA ALA A 4 -9.12 15.04 -2.35
C ALA A 4 -9.59 13.60 -2.69
N ASP A 5 -9.54 13.22 -3.97
CA ASP A 5 -9.91 11.88 -4.43
C ASP A 5 -8.91 10.83 -3.93
N VAL A 6 -7.61 11.14 -3.97
CA VAL A 6 -6.56 10.30 -3.35
C VAL A 6 -6.84 10.05 -1.88
N MET A 7 -7.16 11.12 -1.13
CA MET A 7 -7.42 11.03 0.29
C MET A 7 -8.68 10.21 0.59
N ALA A 8 -9.73 10.32 -0.22
CA ALA A 8 -10.94 9.51 -0.06
C ALA A 8 -10.66 8.00 -0.18
N LEU A 9 -9.68 7.61 -1.00
CA LEU A 9 -9.26 6.20 -1.16
C LEU A 9 -8.31 5.73 -0.04
N VAL A 10 -7.46 6.62 0.46
CA VAL A 10 -6.37 6.27 1.38
C VAL A 10 -6.76 6.37 2.85
N VAL A 11 -7.60 7.33 3.22
CA VAL A 11 -7.94 7.58 4.63
C VAL A 11 -8.65 6.41 5.29
N PRO A 12 -9.67 5.76 4.69
CA PRO A 12 -10.34 4.62 5.32
C PRO A 12 -9.41 3.45 5.69
N PRO A 13 -8.56 2.91 4.79
CA PRO A 13 -7.69 1.80 5.15
C PRO A 13 -6.59 2.20 6.15
N VAL A 14 -6.09 3.44 6.10
CA VAL A 14 -5.10 3.92 7.09
C VAL A 14 -5.74 4.10 8.47
N THR A 15 -6.99 4.56 8.52
CA THR A 15 -7.77 4.65 9.76
C THR A 15 -7.92 3.28 10.41
N ASP A 16 -8.25 2.25 9.62
CA ASP A 16 -8.36 0.87 10.10
C ASP A 16 -7.00 0.34 10.60
N LEU A 17 -5.91 0.60 9.87
CA LEU A 17 -4.55 0.27 10.31
C LEU A 17 -4.18 0.90 11.66
N LEU A 18 -4.47 2.19 11.82
CA LEU A 18 -4.23 2.91 13.07
C LEU A 18 -5.04 2.30 14.22
N ARG A 19 -6.33 2.02 14.01
CA ARG A 19 -7.17 1.37 15.03
C ARG A 19 -6.59 0.02 15.47
N ARG A 20 -6.17 -0.81 14.50
CA ARG A 20 -5.55 -2.12 14.78
C ARG A 20 -4.20 -2.03 15.49
N SER A 21 -3.39 -1.00 15.21
CA SER A 21 -2.12 -0.81 15.92
C SER A 21 -2.35 -0.42 17.38
N ARG A 22 -3.39 0.38 17.64
CA ARG A 22 -3.78 0.83 18.98
C ARG A 22 -4.36 -0.30 19.83
N THR A 23 -5.17 -1.20 19.26
CA THR A 23 -5.72 -2.36 20.00
C THR A 23 -4.69 -3.44 20.30
N ARG A 24 -3.62 -3.56 19.50
CA ARG A 24 -2.53 -4.52 19.73
C ARG A 24 -1.59 -4.14 20.89
N GLY A 25 -1.65 -2.89 21.38
CA GLY A 25 -0.75 -2.35 22.40
C GLY A 25 -0.90 -2.91 23.82
N GLY A 26 -1.97 -3.66 24.13
CA GLY A 26 -2.23 -4.13 25.49
C GLY A 26 -2.40 -2.99 26.51
N THR A 27 -2.34 -3.31 27.80
CA THR A 27 -2.73 -2.41 28.91
C THR A 27 -1.77 -1.25 29.20
N ASP A 28 -0.54 -1.23 28.66
CA ASP A 28 0.47 -0.22 29.09
C ASP A 28 1.31 0.42 27.98
N ALA A 29 1.17 0.07 26.70
CA ALA A 29 1.92 0.74 25.64
C ALA A 29 1.19 0.78 24.29
N VAL A 30 0.83 1.97 23.86
CA VAL A 30 0.33 2.21 22.50
C VAL A 30 1.42 1.86 21.48
N GLN A 31 1.19 0.85 20.63
CA GLN A 31 2.10 0.55 19.53
C GLN A 31 1.88 1.57 18.38
N PRO A 32 2.92 2.34 17.98
CA PRO A 32 2.78 3.30 16.91
C PRO A 32 2.48 2.60 15.59
N MET A 33 1.59 3.16 14.79
CA MET A 33 1.36 2.72 13.42
C MET A 33 2.68 2.80 12.64
N PHE A 34 3.06 1.68 12.03
CA PHE A 34 4.20 1.65 11.14
C PHE A 34 3.99 2.60 9.96
N PRO A 35 5.02 3.37 9.56
CA PRO A 35 4.96 4.13 8.32
C PRO A 35 4.60 3.18 7.17
N THR A 36 3.65 3.64 6.36
CA THR A 36 3.04 2.84 5.32
C THR A 36 3.04 3.62 4.02
N ILE A 37 3.67 3.07 2.97
CA ILE A 37 3.58 3.61 1.62
C ILE A 37 2.49 2.89 0.85
N ILE A 38 1.66 3.65 0.15
CA ILE A 38 0.47 3.19 -0.55
C ILE A 38 0.61 3.60 -2.01
N ALA A 39 0.43 2.64 -2.91
CA ALA A 39 0.51 2.83 -4.35
C ALA A 39 -0.90 2.83 -4.95
N LEU A 40 -1.21 3.90 -5.68
CA LEU A 40 -2.45 4.03 -6.42
C LEU A 40 -2.15 4.04 -7.93
N ARG A 41 -3.04 3.42 -8.70
CA ARG A 41 -3.02 3.38 -10.17
C ARG A 41 -4.46 3.27 -10.66
N ASN A 42 -4.85 4.07 -11.65
CA ASN A 42 -6.22 4.08 -12.19
C ASN A 42 -7.29 4.30 -11.10
N ASP A 43 -7.09 5.32 -10.26
CA ASP A 43 -8.03 5.75 -9.22
C ASP A 43 -8.42 4.66 -8.20
N ARG A 44 -7.51 3.70 -7.96
CA ARG A 44 -7.64 2.64 -6.94
C ARG A 44 -6.34 2.44 -6.19
N VAL A 45 -6.44 1.97 -4.94
CA VAL A 45 -5.30 1.38 -4.23
C VAL A 45 -4.96 0.04 -4.88
N VAL A 46 -3.67 -0.19 -5.12
CA VAL A 46 -3.18 -1.45 -5.72
C VAL A 46 -2.26 -2.19 -4.76
N ALA A 47 -1.40 -1.49 -4.05
CA ALA A 47 -0.49 -2.10 -3.10
C ALA A 47 -0.21 -1.16 -1.91
N ALA A 48 0.16 -1.75 -0.78
CA ALA A 48 0.64 -1.03 0.38
C ALA A 48 1.83 -1.76 1.00
N VAL A 49 2.80 -1.03 1.53
CA VAL A 49 3.95 -1.60 2.25
C VAL A 49 4.11 -0.86 3.56
N SER A 50 4.00 -1.58 4.67
CA SER A 50 4.20 -1.06 6.03
C SER A 50 5.51 -1.62 6.58
N THR A 51 6.36 -0.78 7.17
CA THR A 51 7.62 -1.24 7.78
C THR A 51 7.89 -0.48 9.08
N PRO A 52 8.68 -1.01 10.03
CA PRO A 52 8.92 -0.31 11.30
C PRO A 52 9.73 1.00 11.17
N ARG A 53 10.36 1.26 10.00
CA ARG A 53 11.24 2.41 9.80
C ARG A 53 10.85 3.20 8.55
N MET A 54 10.80 4.52 8.66
CA MET A 54 10.47 5.40 7.54
C MET A 54 11.42 5.18 6.34
N GLU A 55 12.73 5.08 6.59
CA GLU A 55 13.72 4.84 5.53
C GLU A 55 13.45 3.55 4.74
N ALA A 56 13.13 2.45 5.44
CA ALA A 56 12.77 1.19 4.79
C ALA A 56 11.48 1.32 3.96
N THR A 57 10.51 2.09 4.46
CA THR A 57 9.24 2.40 3.76
C THR A 57 9.52 3.18 2.48
N LEU A 58 10.30 4.26 2.55
CA LEU A 58 10.67 5.08 1.39
C LEU A 58 11.48 4.29 0.37
N SER A 59 12.35 3.39 0.81
CA SER A 59 13.14 2.53 -0.09
C SER A 59 12.30 1.56 -0.94
N CYS A 60 11.00 1.41 -0.64
CA CYS A 60 10.05 0.64 -1.43
C CYS A 60 9.36 1.46 -2.54
N ALA A 61 9.47 2.80 -2.50
CA ALA A 61 8.77 3.72 -3.40
C ALA A 61 9.10 3.50 -4.87
N SER A 62 10.39 3.38 -5.22
CA SER A 62 10.81 3.15 -6.62
C SER A 62 10.34 1.79 -7.13
N THR A 63 10.41 0.75 -6.30
CA THR A 63 9.92 -0.58 -6.67
C THR A 63 8.41 -0.59 -6.91
N LEU A 64 7.62 0.13 -6.11
CA LEU A 64 6.18 0.30 -6.33
C LEU A 64 5.90 1.11 -7.60
N SER A 65 6.65 2.18 -7.85
CA SER A 65 6.48 3.01 -9.06
C SER A 65 6.81 2.25 -10.34
N VAL A 66 7.89 1.48 -10.34
CA VAL A 66 8.35 0.72 -11.50
C VAL A 66 7.54 -0.55 -11.71
N GLY A 67 7.40 -1.38 -10.68
CA GLY A 67 6.76 -2.69 -10.79
C GLY A 67 5.24 -2.58 -10.85
N VAL A 68 4.65 -1.98 -9.81
CA VAL A 68 3.19 -1.77 -9.75
C VAL A 68 2.75 -0.62 -10.66
N GLY A 69 3.65 0.18 -11.23
CA GLY A 69 3.24 1.26 -12.14
C GLY A 69 2.40 2.31 -11.42
N ALA A 70 2.75 2.67 -10.19
CA ALA A 70 2.01 3.64 -9.39
C ALA A 70 1.94 5.00 -10.11
N SER A 71 0.73 5.53 -10.25
CA SER A 71 0.49 6.90 -10.71
C SER A 71 0.47 7.90 -9.56
N VAL A 72 0.24 7.43 -8.34
CA VAL A 72 0.36 8.22 -7.10
C VAL A 72 0.96 7.33 -6.02
N LEU A 73 1.88 7.91 -5.25
CA LEU A 73 2.39 7.34 -4.02
C LEU A 73 1.94 8.19 -2.83
N VAL A 74 1.55 7.54 -1.76
CA VAL A 74 1.20 8.19 -0.49
C VAL A 74 1.95 7.53 0.64
N VAL A 75 2.67 8.32 1.45
CA VAL A 75 3.25 7.85 2.71
C VAL A 75 2.36 8.32 3.84
N ALA A 76 1.79 7.38 4.58
CA ALA A 76 1.04 7.62 5.81
C ALA A 76 1.92 7.24 7.02
N ALA A 77 2.04 8.14 7.98
CA ALA A 77 2.75 7.88 9.22
C ALA A 77 2.11 8.64 10.38
N GLU A 78 2.21 8.07 11.59
CA GLU A 78 1.90 8.84 12.78
C GLU A 78 2.89 10.00 12.95
N ALA A 79 2.37 11.14 13.39
CA ALA A 79 3.09 12.36 13.63
C ALA A 79 2.54 13.05 14.89
N VAL A 80 3.29 14.02 15.40
CA VAL A 80 2.84 14.92 16.47
C VAL A 80 2.79 16.33 15.90
N VAL A 81 1.62 16.96 15.97
CA VAL A 81 1.38 18.31 15.45
C VAL A 81 0.88 19.17 16.60
N ASN A 82 1.65 20.20 16.96
CA ASN A 82 1.38 21.07 18.11
C ASN A 82 1.13 20.29 19.42
N GLY A 83 1.90 19.22 19.65
CA GLY A 83 1.78 18.36 20.83
C GLY A 83 0.62 17.36 20.79
N SER A 84 -0.18 17.33 19.71
CA SER A 84 -1.29 16.38 19.55
C SER A 84 -0.97 15.30 18.52
N PRO A 85 -1.42 14.05 18.73
CA PRO A 85 -1.24 12.98 17.77
C PRO A 85 -2.01 13.25 16.47
N ALA A 86 -1.40 12.93 15.34
CA ALA A 86 -1.98 13.06 14.02
C ALA A 86 -1.46 11.95 13.10
N VAL A 87 -2.17 11.72 12.01
CA VAL A 87 -1.65 10.97 10.86
C VAL A 87 -1.27 11.99 9.79
N ALA A 88 -0.01 11.93 9.36
CA ALA A 88 0.51 12.71 8.24
C ALA A 88 0.50 11.86 6.97
N TYR A 89 -0.05 12.43 5.90
CA TYR A 89 -0.09 11.85 4.57
C TYR A 89 0.73 12.72 3.63
N THR A 90 1.86 12.20 3.17
CA THR A 90 2.65 12.84 2.12
C THR A 90 2.27 12.21 0.79
N VAL A 91 1.57 12.97 -0.04
CA VAL A 91 1.07 12.55 -1.35
C VAL A 91 2.02 13.06 -2.43
N MET A 92 2.35 12.21 -3.39
CA MET A 92 3.06 12.58 -4.61
C MET A 92 2.41 11.92 -5.81
N THR A 93 2.04 12.73 -6.79
CA THR A 93 1.46 12.30 -8.06
C THR A 93 2.53 12.22 -9.15
N ARG A 94 2.29 11.41 -10.20
CA ARG A 94 3.23 11.24 -11.32
C ARG A 94 3.52 12.53 -12.09
N ASP A 95 2.58 13.47 -12.12
CA ASP A 95 2.76 14.83 -12.64
C ASP A 95 3.46 15.77 -11.64
N ARG A 96 4.09 15.21 -10.61
CA ARG A 96 4.91 15.88 -9.58
C ARG A 96 4.16 16.92 -8.76
N ARG A 97 2.86 16.75 -8.58
CA ARG A 97 2.09 17.52 -7.60
C ARG A 97 2.19 16.82 -6.25
N GLY A 98 2.96 17.41 -5.35
CA GLY A 98 3.14 16.98 -3.97
C GLY A 98 2.23 17.73 -3.00
N LYS A 99 1.77 17.05 -1.94
CA LYS A 99 1.02 17.70 -0.85
C LYS A 99 1.18 16.96 0.46
N LEU A 100 1.25 17.71 1.55
CA LEU A 100 1.11 17.18 2.91
C LEU A 100 -0.34 17.38 3.36
N VAL A 101 -0.94 16.32 3.87
CA VAL A 101 -2.28 16.35 4.47
C VAL A 101 -2.18 15.81 5.89
N LEU A 102 -2.86 16.45 6.83
CA LEU A 102 -2.87 16.07 8.23
C LEU A 102 -4.26 15.64 8.66
N GLN A 103 -4.33 14.61 9.50
CA GLN A 103 -5.56 14.17 10.14
C GLN A 103 -5.29 14.00 11.64
N LYS A 104 -5.86 14.89 12.45
CA LYS A 104 -5.73 14.78 13.92
C LYS A 104 -6.41 13.51 14.42
N VAL A 105 -5.76 12.86 15.37
CA VAL A 105 -6.28 11.74 16.14
C VAL A 105 -6.86 12.32 17.43
N GLU A 106 -8.12 12.01 17.70
CA GLU A 106 -8.88 12.44 18.87
C GLU A 106 -9.39 11.20 19.62
N GLY A 107 -9.39 11.24 20.94
CA GLY A 107 -9.80 10.09 21.76
C GLY A 107 -8.77 8.96 21.82
N GLU A 108 -9.10 7.92 22.58
CA GLU A 108 -8.24 6.76 22.84
C GLU A 108 -9.03 5.45 22.74
N GLY A 109 -8.35 4.35 22.44
CA GLY A 109 -8.96 3.01 22.38
C GLY A 109 -10.11 2.91 21.37
N GLU A 110 -11.26 2.41 21.84
CA GLU A 110 -12.48 2.22 21.02
C GLU A 110 -13.16 3.55 20.65
N GLU A 111 -12.83 4.64 21.33
CA GLU A 111 -13.36 5.98 21.05
C GLU A 111 -12.48 6.79 20.07
N LEU A 112 -11.50 6.14 19.42
CA LEU A 112 -10.60 6.81 18.48
C LEU A 112 -11.37 7.41 17.30
N ARG A 113 -11.41 8.74 17.28
CA ARG A 113 -11.99 9.58 16.25
C ARG A 113 -10.87 10.23 15.46
N LEU A 114 -11.07 10.31 14.16
CA LEU A 114 -10.16 11.03 13.28
C LEU A 114 -10.90 12.23 12.73
N SER A 115 -10.26 13.39 12.83
CA SER A 115 -10.76 14.62 12.23
C SER A 115 -10.84 14.49 10.69
N ARG A 116 -11.43 15.48 10.02
CA ARG A 116 -11.34 15.54 8.55
C ARG A 116 -9.88 15.81 8.13
N PRO A 117 -9.38 15.19 7.05
CA PRO A 117 -8.08 15.53 6.50
C PRO A 117 -8.03 17.01 6.10
N VAL A 118 -7.02 17.72 6.56
CA VAL A 118 -6.78 19.14 6.26
C VAL A 118 -5.42 19.33 5.60
N ASP A 119 -5.24 20.48 4.94
CA ASP A 119 -3.94 20.85 4.39
C ASP A 119 -2.90 20.93 5.51
N GLY A 120 -1.78 20.21 5.35
CA GLY A 120 -0.66 20.23 6.27
C GLY A 120 0.33 21.37 6.02
N GLY A 121 0.15 22.13 4.93
CA GLY A 121 1.10 23.13 4.50
C GLY A 121 2.36 22.53 3.89
N GLU A 122 3.45 23.30 3.91
CA GLU A 122 4.75 22.82 3.45
C GLU A 122 5.45 22.02 4.55
N PRO A 123 6.00 20.84 4.26
CA PRO A 123 6.76 20.09 5.24
C PRO A 123 8.07 20.81 5.57
N GLY A 124 8.39 20.92 6.86
CA GLY A 124 9.67 21.48 7.31
C GLY A 124 10.88 20.66 6.85
N ASP A 125 10.71 19.35 6.63
CA ASP A 125 11.70 18.47 6.01
C ASP A 125 11.16 17.93 4.66
N PRO A 126 11.75 18.35 3.52
CA PRO A 126 11.29 17.92 2.20
C PRO A 126 11.75 16.51 1.82
N THR A 127 12.47 15.77 2.68
CA THR A 127 13.08 14.47 2.35
C THR A 127 12.06 13.45 1.84
N ILE A 128 10.90 13.33 2.50
CA ILE A 128 9.84 12.40 2.06
C ILE A 128 9.31 12.81 0.69
N LEU A 129 9.00 14.09 0.48
CA LEU A 129 8.51 14.59 -0.81
C LEU A 129 9.52 14.35 -1.94
N ARG A 130 10.81 14.57 -1.70
CA ARG A 130 11.88 14.34 -2.68
C ARG A 130 12.01 12.88 -3.05
N ALA A 131 12.04 11.98 -2.06
CA ALA A 131 12.09 10.54 -2.29
C ALA A 131 10.89 10.05 -3.11
N LEU A 132 9.68 10.56 -2.82
CA LEU A 132 8.50 10.21 -3.60
C LEU A 132 8.54 10.81 -5.01
N ALA A 133 8.99 12.05 -5.18
CA ALA A 133 9.12 12.71 -6.48
C ALA A 133 10.10 11.98 -7.41
N GLU A 134 11.22 11.51 -6.85
CA GLU A 134 12.19 10.67 -7.56
C GLU A 134 11.53 9.34 -7.97
N ALA A 135 10.88 8.66 -7.02
CA ALA A 135 10.25 7.36 -7.26
C ALA A 135 9.19 7.41 -8.37
N VAL A 136 8.24 8.35 -8.30
CA VAL A 136 7.17 8.47 -9.31
C VAL A 136 7.70 8.91 -10.67
N GLY A 137 8.92 9.46 -10.72
CA GLY A 137 9.60 9.84 -11.96
C GLY A 137 10.10 8.64 -12.78
N HIS A 138 10.15 7.44 -12.20
CA HIS A 138 10.54 6.24 -12.94
C HIS A 138 9.42 5.75 -13.87
N GLU A 139 9.81 5.20 -15.01
CA GLU A 139 8.89 4.59 -15.97
C GLU A 139 8.45 3.19 -15.49
N PRO A 140 7.15 2.84 -15.55
CA PRO A 140 6.68 1.52 -15.19
C PRO A 140 7.25 0.46 -16.13
N LEU A 141 7.39 -0.76 -15.61
CA LEU A 141 7.71 -1.90 -16.44
C LEU A 141 6.61 -2.10 -17.50
N SER A 142 7.05 -2.36 -18.73
CA SER A 142 6.17 -2.81 -19.80
C SER A 142 5.64 -4.20 -19.46
N VAL A 143 4.36 -4.42 -19.73
CA VAL A 143 3.67 -5.70 -19.53
C VAL A 143 3.42 -6.44 -20.83
N SER A 144 3.81 -5.87 -21.97
CA SER A 144 3.59 -6.47 -23.29
C SER A 144 4.46 -7.70 -23.55
N SER A 145 5.51 -7.91 -22.77
CA SER A 145 6.48 -9.00 -22.95
C SER A 145 6.44 -10.04 -21.82
N VAL A 146 5.36 -10.08 -21.04
CA VAL A 146 5.22 -11.09 -19.97
C VAL A 146 4.86 -12.43 -20.60
N ALA A 147 5.80 -13.38 -20.60
CA ALA A 147 5.62 -14.69 -21.22
C ALA A 147 4.60 -15.55 -20.47
N ARG A 148 3.86 -16.38 -21.21
CA ARG A 148 3.01 -17.43 -20.62
C ARG A 148 3.88 -18.50 -19.98
N LYS A 149 3.46 -19.00 -18.80
CA LYS A 149 4.19 -20.06 -18.09
C LYS A 149 3.85 -21.46 -18.63
N ASP A 150 2.71 -21.59 -19.33
CA ASP A 150 2.10 -22.88 -19.68
C ASP A 150 2.56 -23.41 -21.05
N THR A 151 3.37 -22.64 -21.79
CA THR A 151 3.77 -22.99 -23.15
C THR A 151 5.02 -23.85 -23.17
N GLY A 152 4.81 -25.17 -23.11
CA GLY A 152 5.50 -26.12 -23.99
C GLY A 152 4.91 -26.09 -25.41
N GLY A 153 4.73 -24.90 -25.98
CA GLY A 153 3.95 -24.66 -27.19
C GLY A 153 4.75 -24.82 -28.48
N THR A 154 4.26 -25.72 -29.33
CA THR A 154 4.55 -25.85 -30.76
C THR A 154 4.40 -24.54 -31.53
N PHE A 155 5.26 -24.36 -32.54
CA PHE A 155 5.37 -23.20 -33.44
C PHE A 155 4.01 -22.53 -33.79
N GLY A 156 3.79 -21.29 -33.32
CA GLY A 156 2.78 -20.37 -33.90
C GLY A 156 1.84 -19.61 -32.95
N GLU A 157 1.84 -19.87 -31.64
CA GLU A 157 0.89 -19.22 -30.70
C GLU A 157 1.46 -17.97 -30.00
N GLU A 158 0.56 -17.05 -29.60
CA GLU A 158 0.87 -15.85 -28.81
C GLU A 158 1.68 -16.23 -27.55
N THR A 159 2.97 -15.88 -27.57
CA THR A 159 3.95 -16.26 -26.54
C THR A 159 3.78 -15.47 -25.24
N PHE A 160 3.11 -14.32 -25.32
CA PHE A 160 2.93 -13.38 -24.22
C PHE A 160 1.50 -13.34 -23.72
N LEU A 161 1.32 -12.99 -22.44
CA LEU A 161 0.01 -12.77 -21.85
C LEU A 161 -0.62 -11.49 -22.40
N PRO A 162 -1.96 -11.41 -22.45
CA PRO A 162 -2.66 -10.14 -22.62
C PRO A 162 -2.16 -9.11 -21.60
N PRO A 163 -1.97 -7.82 -21.99
CA PRO A 163 -1.38 -6.80 -21.11
C PRO A 163 -2.05 -6.69 -19.74
N GLU A 164 -3.36 -6.88 -19.68
CA GLU A 164 -4.12 -6.84 -18.43
C GLU A 164 -3.79 -7.99 -17.47
N GLN A 165 -3.48 -9.17 -18.00
CA GLN A 165 -3.05 -10.33 -17.23
C GLN A 165 -1.55 -10.23 -16.91
N GLY A 166 -0.74 -9.82 -17.88
CA GLY A 166 0.68 -9.51 -17.69
C GLY A 166 0.89 -8.49 -16.57
N ARG A 167 0.00 -7.50 -16.45
CA ARG A 167 0.04 -6.54 -15.34
C ARG A 167 -0.17 -7.18 -13.98
N VAL A 168 -1.12 -8.10 -13.85
CA VAL A 168 -1.34 -8.82 -12.59
C VAL A 168 -0.12 -9.66 -12.22
N VAL A 169 0.53 -10.29 -13.20
CA VAL A 169 1.77 -11.07 -12.97
C VAL A 169 2.92 -10.18 -12.50
N VAL A 170 3.11 -9.01 -13.13
CA VAL A 170 4.14 -8.04 -12.72
C VAL A 170 3.85 -7.48 -11.32
N ASP A 171 2.59 -7.11 -11.05
CA ASP A 171 2.18 -6.65 -9.71
C ASP A 171 2.46 -7.74 -8.66
N ALA A 172 2.13 -9.00 -8.97
CA ALA A 172 2.38 -10.14 -8.10
C ALA A 172 3.86 -10.40 -7.82
N GLY A 173 4.69 -10.37 -8.86
CA GLY A 173 6.14 -10.48 -8.72
C GLY A 173 6.69 -9.34 -7.86
N THR A 174 6.23 -8.11 -8.09
CA THR A 174 6.67 -6.92 -7.36
C THR A 174 6.33 -7.01 -5.87
N VAL A 175 5.08 -7.34 -5.53
CA VAL A 175 4.64 -7.46 -4.14
C VAL A 175 5.31 -8.65 -3.44
N ARG A 176 5.55 -9.77 -4.14
CA ARG A 176 6.33 -10.89 -3.58
C ARG A 176 7.75 -10.45 -3.22
N THR A 177 8.44 -9.77 -4.12
CA THR A 177 9.80 -9.27 -3.88
C THR A 177 9.82 -8.27 -2.73
N LEU A 178 8.85 -7.34 -2.68
CA LEU A 178 8.71 -6.42 -1.56
C LEU A 178 8.47 -7.16 -0.25
N GLN A 179 7.56 -8.14 -0.21
CA GLN A 179 7.30 -8.95 0.98
C GLN A 179 8.57 -9.65 1.48
N GLN A 180 9.31 -10.32 0.59
CA GLN A 180 10.56 -11.00 0.95
C GLN A 180 11.58 -10.05 1.57
N ARG A 181 11.65 -8.82 1.05
CA ARG A 181 12.55 -7.78 1.55
C ARG A 181 12.12 -7.25 2.91
N VAL A 182 10.85 -6.95 3.10
CA VAL A 182 10.38 -6.26 4.31
C VAL A 182 10.06 -7.21 5.47
N GLU A 183 9.76 -8.48 5.21
CA GLU A 183 9.46 -9.46 6.25
C GLU A 183 10.60 -9.64 7.25
N GLN A 184 11.85 -9.61 6.76
CA GLN A 184 13.05 -9.76 7.58
C GLN A 184 13.21 -8.65 8.63
N ILE A 185 12.55 -7.52 8.41
CA ILE A 185 12.54 -6.38 9.33
C ILE A 185 11.17 -6.17 9.97
N GLY A 186 10.29 -7.18 9.97
CA GLY A 186 8.95 -7.10 10.57
C GLY A 186 7.96 -6.23 9.80
N GLY A 187 8.25 -5.91 8.54
CA GLY A 187 7.33 -5.23 7.63
C GLY A 187 6.39 -6.18 6.89
N ARG A 188 5.43 -5.61 6.16
CA ARG A 188 4.45 -6.34 5.37
C ARG A 188 4.15 -5.61 4.06
N ALA A 189 4.06 -6.36 2.97
CA ALA A 189 3.55 -5.90 1.70
C ALA A 189 2.18 -6.52 1.42
N LEU A 190 1.26 -5.69 0.93
CA LEU A 190 -0.14 -6.03 0.65
C LEU A 190 -0.47 -5.66 -0.79
N TYR A 191 -1.34 -6.45 -1.41
CA TYR A 191 -1.88 -6.27 -2.75
C TYR A 191 -3.40 -6.28 -2.71
N VAL A 192 -4.02 -5.29 -3.33
CA VAL A 192 -5.48 -5.16 -3.45
C VAL A 192 -5.86 -5.58 -4.85
N ALA A 193 -6.38 -6.80 -4.98
CA ALA A 193 -6.82 -7.31 -6.27
C ALA A 193 -8.01 -6.52 -6.83
N ARG A 194 -8.13 -6.46 -8.16
CA ARG A 194 -9.24 -5.73 -8.82
C ARG A 194 -10.51 -6.54 -9.00
N SER A 195 -10.38 -7.85 -8.92
CA SER A 195 -11.44 -8.82 -9.03
C SER A 195 -10.96 -10.16 -8.48
N PRO A 196 -11.87 -11.11 -8.20
CA PRO A 196 -11.51 -12.47 -7.80
C PRO A 196 -10.60 -13.18 -8.83
N GLU A 197 -10.78 -12.94 -10.12
CA GLU A 197 -9.96 -13.52 -11.19
C GLU A 197 -8.54 -12.97 -11.14
N ALA A 198 -8.39 -11.66 -10.92
CA ALA A 198 -7.08 -11.04 -10.74
C ALA A 198 -6.39 -11.53 -9.46
N ALA A 199 -7.16 -11.80 -8.39
CA ALA A 199 -6.65 -12.40 -7.18
C ALA A 199 -6.13 -13.82 -7.42
N ARG A 200 -6.91 -14.66 -8.12
CA ARG A 200 -6.51 -16.03 -8.47
C ARG A 200 -5.25 -16.03 -9.33
N LEU A 201 -5.21 -15.21 -10.37
CA LEU A 201 -4.05 -15.08 -11.25
C LEU A 201 -2.80 -14.59 -10.50
N ALA A 202 -2.95 -13.65 -9.56
CA ALA A 202 -1.83 -13.20 -8.73
C ALA A 202 -1.25 -14.33 -7.87
N LEU A 203 -2.11 -15.19 -7.31
CA LEU A 203 -1.68 -16.38 -6.56
C LEU A 203 -1.01 -17.42 -7.47
N GLU A 204 -1.54 -17.67 -8.67
CA GLU A 204 -0.94 -18.54 -9.69
C GLU A 204 0.45 -18.04 -10.14
N ALA A 205 0.62 -16.71 -10.21
CA ALA A 205 1.90 -16.05 -10.46
C ALA A 205 2.89 -16.15 -9.27
N GLY A 206 2.47 -16.75 -8.15
CA GLY A 206 3.30 -17.04 -6.99
C GLY A 206 3.30 -15.93 -5.93
N MET A 207 2.28 -15.07 -5.90
CA MET A 207 2.09 -14.15 -4.77
C MET A 207 1.82 -14.94 -3.48
N PRO A 208 2.48 -14.61 -2.35
CA PRO A 208 2.12 -15.21 -1.06
C PRO A 208 0.67 -14.86 -0.67
N ARG A 209 -0.13 -15.86 -0.26
CA ARG A 209 -1.55 -15.65 0.12
C ARG A 209 -1.75 -14.53 1.15
N ARG A 210 -0.88 -14.44 2.15
CA ARG A 210 -0.91 -13.40 3.20
C ARG A 210 -0.71 -11.96 2.68
N CYS A 211 -0.22 -11.80 1.46
CA CYS A 211 -0.07 -10.48 0.83
C CYS A 211 -1.33 -10.06 0.09
N LEU A 212 -2.23 -10.99 -0.25
CA LEU A 212 -3.46 -10.67 -0.95
C LEU A 212 -4.51 -10.14 0.04
N LEU A 213 -5.09 -8.99 -0.27
CA LEU A 213 -6.30 -8.48 0.35
C LEU A 213 -7.48 -8.80 -0.59
N GLY A 214 -8.42 -9.59 -0.10
CA GLY A 214 -9.70 -9.86 -0.78
C GLY A 214 -10.84 -9.05 -0.16
N ASP A 215 -11.90 -8.82 -0.93
CA ASP A 215 -13.15 -8.16 -0.50
C ASP A 215 -14.01 -9.01 0.46
N GLY A 216 -13.42 -9.96 1.21
CA GLY A 216 -14.20 -10.85 2.05
C GLY A 216 -13.33 -11.75 2.92
N ASP A 217 -12.93 -11.22 4.07
CA ASP A 217 -12.71 -12.01 5.27
C ASP A 217 -13.48 -11.33 6.41
N SER A 218 -14.80 -11.50 6.40
CA SER A 218 -15.53 -11.70 7.64
C SER A 218 -15.09 -13.07 8.18
N HIS A 219 -13.94 -13.10 8.85
CA HIS A 219 -13.64 -14.17 9.79
C HIS A 219 -14.65 -14.02 10.94
N THR A 220 -15.78 -14.71 10.82
CA THR A 220 -16.42 -15.30 11.99
C THR A 220 -15.45 -16.33 12.54
N ASP A 221 -14.65 -15.92 13.51
CA ASP A 221 -14.13 -16.84 14.53
C ASP A 221 -15.34 -17.41 15.27
N SER A 222 -15.84 -18.55 14.81
CA SER A 222 -16.63 -19.45 15.64
C SER A 222 -15.74 -20.58 16.10
N ASP A 223 -14.71 -20.22 16.87
CA ASP A 223 -14.12 -21.11 17.88
C ASP A 223 -14.95 -20.92 19.16
N THR A 224 -16.02 -21.68 19.27
CA THR A 224 -16.52 -22.14 20.57
C THR A 224 -16.61 -23.64 20.49
N ASP A 225 -15.52 -24.26 20.90
CA ASP A 225 -15.40 -25.65 21.29
C ASP A 225 -15.97 -25.80 22.72
N GLY A 226 -16.68 -26.89 22.97
CA GLY A 226 -16.79 -27.50 24.30
C GLY A 226 -17.85 -26.98 25.28
N ALA A 227 -19.02 -27.63 25.27
CA ALA A 227 -19.65 -28.18 26.48
C ALA A 227 -20.49 -29.42 26.12
#